data_AF-A0AAD0IEN1-F1
#
_entry.id   AF-A0AAD0IEN1-F1
#
_cell.length_a   1.000
_cell.length_b   1.000
_cell.length_c   1.000
_cell.angle_alpha   90.00
_cell.angle_beta   90.00
_cell.angle_gamma   90.00
#
_symmetry.space_group_name_H-M   'P 1'
#
loop_
_entity.id
_entity.type
_entity.pdbx_description
1 polymer ?
#
loop_
_entity_poly.entity_id
_entity_poly.type
_entity_poly.pdbx_seq_one_letter_code
_entity_poly.pdbx_strand_id
1 'polypeptide(L)'
;MDYPKSVPGVGLASGKFVDENPATGMPGSLIPAQWGNSITQEILNAMAAGGEQPDETRTDQLASAITQIGSQVRQAYKGAGFGYTASETLLPGAAGHWHRINLGGITLTLPPKANVVVGKSITFHNASPAAATIKANGAEVISLYGAGSNTLKLNAAEWVELVFNPDAIYITKRGKITEVAGIDSPGLVPTTVVGSARNLTMSVVSASASATITADELVVETGLGGMGYRLGGFNKAINLAAVGIGGMDTGAAPANGFVAIYAIYNPLTGVSALLGTDVASTTASEVYTGGNMPGGFTASALVSVWRTKNSLFQIGFMDGREVSFVNEKVAATTVPIAVKSLSLASVIPPSTKSVTGWLAIAGVNTVNASITVSSSVSSIGVQQVAGNSMAETIQNISTGSFSNLKVIIPQTIFWSTGLQSGTYKEGSINISGYRF
;
A
#
# COMPACT_ATOMS: atom_id res chain seq x y z
N MET A 1 -48.73 10.55 26.83
CA MET A 1 -49.91 10.00 27.52
C MET A 1 -49.68 10.01 29.03
N ASP A 2 -50.36 10.93 29.72
CA ASP A 2 -50.51 10.94 31.18
C ASP A 2 -52.01 10.63 31.50
N TYR A 3 -52.37 10.51 32.78
CA TYR A 3 -53.79 10.45 33.20
C TYR A 3 -54.58 11.63 32.61
N PRO A 4 -55.85 11.49 32.18
CA PRO A 4 -56.58 12.53 31.45
C PRO A 4 -57.11 13.65 32.38
N LYS A 5 -56.22 14.43 33.00
CA LYS A 5 -56.58 15.51 33.96
C LYS A 5 -57.24 16.69 33.26
N SER A 6 -56.99 16.87 31.97
CA SER A 6 -57.54 17.95 31.15
C SER A 6 -59.03 17.77 30.76
N VAL A 7 -59.60 16.56 30.93
CA VAL A 7 -61.00 16.29 30.58
C VAL A 7 -61.91 16.51 31.81
N PRO A 8 -62.85 17.47 31.79
CA PRO A 8 -63.78 17.66 32.90
C PRO A 8 -64.70 16.44 33.08
N GLY A 9 -64.99 16.07 34.34
CA GLY A 9 -66.00 15.05 34.65
C GLY A 9 -65.55 13.59 34.50
N VAL A 10 -64.27 13.31 34.29
CA VAL A 10 -63.75 11.91 34.21
C VAL A 10 -63.57 11.22 35.56
N GLY A 11 -63.99 11.85 36.66
CA GLY A 11 -64.00 11.24 37.99
C GLY A 11 -62.61 10.86 38.51
N LEU A 12 -61.60 11.70 38.27
CA LEU A 12 -60.25 11.51 38.84
C LEU A 12 -60.15 12.17 40.22
N ALA A 13 -59.44 11.53 41.14
CA ALA A 13 -59.03 12.13 42.41
C ALA A 13 -57.50 12.18 42.47
N SER A 14 -56.92 13.35 42.76
CA SER A 14 -55.46 13.56 42.80
C SER A 14 -54.73 13.06 41.55
N GLY A 15 -55.38 13.14 40.38
CA GLY A 15 -54.82 12.72 39.10
C GLY A 15 -54.80 11.21 38.85
N LYS A 16 -55.60 10.42 39.58
CA LYS A 16 -55.78 8.96 39.38
C LYS A 16 -57.25 8.59 39.25
N PHE A 17 -57.54 7.46 38.62
CA PHE A 17 -58.89 6.91 38.56
C PHE A 17 -59.35 6.50 39.97
N VAL A 18 -60.62 6.74 40.30
CA VAL A 18 -61.27 6.35 41.55
C VAL A 18 -62.63 5.70 41.28
N ASP A 19 -63.02 4.72 42.08
CA ASP A 19 -64.34 4.10 41.96
C ASP A 19 -65.41 5.01 42.58
N GLU A 20 -66.67 4.79 42.20
CA GLU A 20 -67.80 5.56 42.74
C GLU A 20 -67.90 5.35 44.26
N ASN A 21 -68.21 6.43 44.99
CA ASN A 21 -68.51 6.36 46.41
C ASN A 21 -69.99 6.72 46.65
N PRO A 22 -70.88 5.72 46.76
CA PRO A 22 -72.30 5.94 46.99
C PRO A 22 -72.63 6.66 48.30
N ALA A 23 -71.74 6.58 49.31
CA ALA A 23 -71.97 7.18 50.63
C ALA A 23 -71.71 8.69 50.66
N THR A 24 -70.84 9.19 49.77
CA THR A 24 -70.49 10.62 49.69
C THR A 24 -71.03 11.28 48.43
N GLY A 25 -71.73 10.54 47.57
CA GLY A 25 -72.23 10.99 46.27
C GLY A 25 -71.11 11.36 45.29
N MET A 26 -69.88 10.89 45.53
CA MET A 26 -68.74 11.20 44.67
C MET A 26 -68.79 10.33 43.40
N PRO A 27 -68.92 10.92 42.20
CA PRO A 27 -68.95 10.16 40.96
C PRO A 27 -67.62 9.44 40.73
N GLY A 28 -67.69 8.15 40.38
CA GLY A 28 -66.53 7.36 40.01
C GLY A 28 -66.03 7.65 38.60
N SER A 29 -64.83 7.15 38.30
CA SER A 29 -64.26 7.07 36.96
C SER A 29 -65.09 6.16 36.05
N LEU A 30 -65.07 6.44 34.75
CA LEU A 30 -65.80 5.66 33.73
C LEU A 30 -65.28 4.22 33.54
N ILE A 31 -64.10 3.92 34.07
CA ILE A 31 -63.44 2.60 34.05
C ILE A 31 -63.04 2.20 35.46
N PRO A 32 -62.95 0.90 35.79
CA PRO A 32 -62.53 0.45 37.12
C PRO A 32 -61.19 1.04 37.52
N ALA A 33 -61.13 1.68 38.69
CA ALA A 33 -59.98 2.46 39.12
C ALA A 33 -58.70 1.62 39.18
N GLN A 34 -58.79 0.39 39.69
CA GLN A 34 -57.65 -0.53 39.77
C GLN A 34 -57.06 -0.81 38.39
N TRP A 35 -57.90 -1.08 37.38
CA TRP A 35 -57.45 -1.39 36.03
C TRP A 35 -56.85 -0.15 35.34
N GLY A 36 -57.57 0.98 35.36
CA GLY A 36 -57.12 2.22 34.74
C GLY A 36 -55.80 2.73 35.31
N ASN A 37 -55.63 2.66 36.63
CA ASN A 37 -54.39 3.05 37.29
C ASN A 37 -53.24 2.10 36.97
N SER A 38 -53.47 0.78 36.91
CA SER A 38 -52.42 -0.20 36.65
C SER A 38 -51.84 -0.07 35.24
N ILE A 39 -52.71 0.01 34.22
CA ILE A 39 -52.27 0.16 32.83
C ILE A 39 -51.58 1.51 32.61
N THR A 40 -52.13 2.60 33.16
CA THR A 40 -51.52 3.92 33.01
C THR A 40 -50.14 3.96 33.67
N GLN A 41 -49.99 3.36 34.86
CA GLN A 41 -48.70 3.30 35.55
C GLN A 41 -47.67 2.46 34.79
N GLU A 42 -48.06 1.35 34.17
CA GLU A 42 -47.16 0.53 33.34
C GLU A 42 -46.63 1.32 32.13
N ILE A 43 -47.50 2.08 31.48
CA ILE A 43 -47.13 2.95 30.35
C ILE A 43 -46.22 4.09 30.81
N LEU A 44 -46.53 4.73 31.94
CA LEU A 44 -45.68 5.77 32.54
C LEU A 44 -44.28 5.22 32.87
N ASN A 45 -44.18 4.01 33.40
CA ASN A 45 -42.90 3.36 33.69
C ASN A 45 -42.10 3.07 32.42
N ALA A 46 -42.75 2.59 31.35
CA ALA A 46 -42.12 2.37 30.05
C ALA A 46 -41.62 3.68 29.42
N MET A 47 -42.41 4.74 29.51
CA MET A 47 -42.02 6.08 29.04
C MET A 47 -40.81 6.62 29.81
N ALA A 48 -40.83 6.51 31.14
CA ALA A 48 -39.70 6.91 31.97
C ALA A 48 -38.42 6.13 31.63
N ALA A 49 -38.53 4.82 31.38
CA ALA A 49 -37.39 4.00 30.95
C ALA A 49 -36.82 4.43 29.58
N GLY A 50 -37.67 4.94 28.68
CA GLY A 50 -37.29 5.55 27.42
C GLY A 50 -36.85 7.03 27.49
N GLY A 51 -36.92 7.65 28.67
CA GLY A 51 -36.55 9.05 28.89
C GLY A 51 -37.63 10.08 28.51
N GLU A 52 -38.87 9.66 28.32
CA GLU A 52 -40.00 10.55 28.00
C GLU A 52 -40.66 11.12 29.27
N GLN A 53 -41.03 12.40 29.22
CA GLN A 53 -41.83 13.06 30.26
C GLN A 53 -43.31 12.99 29.91
N PRO A 54 -44.20 12.43 30.75
CA PRO A 54 -45.62 12.27 30.43
C PRO A 54 -46.31 13.59 30.05
N ASP A 55 -47.04 13.58 28.93
CA ASP A 55 -47.81 14.71 28.41
C ASP A 55 -49.15 14.20 27.84
N GLU A 56 -50.27 14.76 28.29
CA GLU A 56 -51.62 14.37 27.82
C GLU A 56 -51.88 14.78 26.37
N THR A 57 -51.16 15.78 25.86
CA THR A 57 -51.34 16.31 24.50
C THR A 57 -50.58 15.51 23.43
N ARG A 58 -49.72 14.58 23.85
CA ARG A 58 -48.87 13.77 22.96
C ARG A 58 -49.30 12.30 22.96
N THR A 59 -49.51 11.76 21.77
CA THR A 59 -49.96 10.36 21.54
C THR A 59 -48.84 9.43 21.06
N ASP A 60 -47.63 9.94 20.88
CA ASP A 60 -46.47 9.20 20.32
C ASP A 60 -45.44 8.80 21.38
N GLN A 61 -45.63 9.19 22.64
CA GLN A 61 -44.61 9.07 23.68
C GLN A 61 -44.23 7.63 24.02
N LEU A 62 -45.18 6.70 24.05
CA LEU A 62 -44.88 5.29 24.28
C LEU A 62 -44.08 4.69 23.11
N ALA A 63 -44.42 5.06 21.88
CA ALA A 63 -43.68 4.63 20.69
C ALA A 63 -42.27 5.21 20.64
N SER A 64 -42.11 6.49 21.00
CA SER A 64 -40.80 7.14 21.17
C SER A 64 -39.98 6.44 22.25
N ALA A 65 -40.56 6.17 23.42
CA ALA A 65 -39.90 5.47 24.51
C ALA A 65 -39.45 4.06 24.13
N ILE A 66 -40.29 3.27 23.45
CA ILE A 66 -39.93 1.93 22.95
C ILE A 66 -38.81 2.03 21.91
N THR A 67 -38.88 3.02 21.02
CA THR A 67 -37.84 3.26 20.01
C THR A 67 -36.51 3.63 20.66
N GLN A 68 -36.52 4.45 21.71
CA GLN A 68 -35.32 4.82 22.49
C GLN A 68 -34.79 3.65 23.31
N ILE A 69 -35.64 2.85 23.94
CA ILE A 69 -35.23 1.61 24.60
C ILE A 69 -34.56 0.68 23.58
N GLY A 70 -35.15 0.52 22.38
CA GLY A 70 -34.57 -0.25 21.29
C GLY A 70 -33.25 0.33 20.75
N SER A 71 -33.12 1.66 20.69
CA SER A 71 -31.88 2.32 20.28
C SER A 71 -30.78 2.13 21.33
N GLN A 72 -31.11 2.20 22.61
CA GLN A 72 -30.20 1.94 23.72
C GLN A 72 -29.73 0.48 23.79
N VAL A 73 -30.51 -0.46 23.25
CA VAL A 73 -30.10 -1.86 23.10
C VAL A 73 -29.16 -2.05 21.89
N ARG A 74 -29.31 -1.23 20.84
CA ARG A 74 -28.46 -1.27 19.63
C ARG A 74 -27.14 -0.50 19.77
N GLN A 75 -27.06 0.46 20.68
CA GLN A 75 -25.83 1.21 20.93
C GLN A 75 -24.87 0.37 21.79
N ALA A 76 -23.60 0.29 21.39
CA ALA A 76 -22.57 -0.40 22.17
C ALA A 76 -22.33 0.25 23.54
N TYR A 77 -22.64 1.54 23.67
CA TYR A 77 -22.54 2.33 24.91
C TYR A 77 -23.76 3.24 25.04
N LYS A 78 -24.25 3.45 26.26
CA LYS A 78 -25.22 4.49 26.60
C LYS A 78 -24.48 5.82 26.81
N GLY A 79 -25.05 6.94 26.37
CA GLY A 79 -24.63 8.29 26.78
C GLY A 79 -23.26 8.78 26.29
N ALA A 80 -22.84 9.95 26.81
CA ALA A 80 -21.52 10.53 26.57
C ALA A 80 -20.42 9.77 27.34
N GLY A 81 -19.19 9.80 26.84
CA GLY A 81 -18.06 9.19 27.54
C GLY A 81 -17.53 10.07 28.68
N PHE A 82 -16.93 9.42 29.68
CA PHE A 82 -16.33 10.11 30.83
C PHE A 82 -14.81 10.16 30.70
N GLY A 83 -14.22 11.31 31.02
CA GLY A 83 -12.77 11.53 30.96
C GLY A 83 -12.15 11.66 32.35
N TYR A 84 -11.12 10.88 32.65
CA TYR A 84 -10.49 10.83 33.97
C TYR A 84 -9.09 11.45 33.99
N THR A 85 -8.87 12.34 34.95
CA THR A 85 -7.56 12.98 35.22
C THR A 85 -7.05 12.71 36.64
N ALA A 86 -7.77 11.91 37.45
CA ALA A 86 -7.38 11.53 38.80
C ALA A 86 -7.89 10.10 39.11
N SER A 87 -7.32 9.49 40.15
CA SER A 87 -7.79 8.19 40.65
C SER A 87 -9.14 8.34 41.35
N GLU A 88 -10.06 7.43 41.11
CA GLU A 88 -11.39 7.45 41.72
C GLU A 88 -12.05 6.07 41.76
N THR A 89 -13.12 5.95 42.56
CA THR A 89 -13.99 4.78 42.60
C THR A 89 -15.27 5.07 41.84
N LEU A 90 -15.52 4.26 40.81
CA LEU A 90 -16.64 4.42 39.91
C LEU A 90 -17.95 3.94 40.55
N LEU A 91 -19.02 4.70 40.30
CA LEU A 91 -20.37 4.32 40.71
C LEU A 91 -20.96 3.27 39.75
N PRO A 92 -21.99 2.49 40.17
CA PRO A 92 -22.59 1.46 39.31
C PRO A 92 -23.08 1.96 37.94
N GLY A 93 -23.50 3.23 37.86
CA GLY A 93 -23.92 3.88 36.60
C GLY A 93 -22.80 4.05 35.56
N ALA A 94 -21.53 3.88 35.93
CA ALA A 94 -20.41 3.88 34.98
C ALA A 94 -20.47 2.67 34.02
N ALA A 95 -21.09 1.55 34.45
CA ALA A 95 -21.32 0.41 33.58
C ALA A 95 -22.37 0.76 32.50
N GLY A 96 -22.06 0.40 31.27
CA GLY A 96 -22.81 0.75 30.06
C GLY A 96 -22.26 1.96 29.30
N HIS A 97 -21.24 2.66 29.83
CA HIS A 97 -20.61 3.81 29.16
C HIS A 97 -19.18 3.48 28.69
N TRP A 98 -18.66 4.29 27.78
CA TRP A 98 -17.24 4.28 27.43
C TRP A 98 -16.48 5.34 28.24
N HIS A 99 -15.21 5.06 28.53
CA HIS A 99 -14.40 5.80 29.46
C HIS A 99 -13.03 6.10 28.88
N ARG A 100 -12.51 7.31 29.11
CA ARG A 100 -11.22 7.77 28.62
C ARG A 100 -10.31 8.15 29.77
N ILE A 101 -9.12 7.59 29.81
CA ILE A 101 -8.07 7.95 30.77
C ILE A 101 -7.18 9.01 30.11
N ASN A 102 -7.14 10.20 30.69
CA ASN A 102 -6.38 11.34 30.17
C ASN A 102 -5.06 11.58 30.93
N LEU A 103 -4.93 11.03 32.15
CA LEU A 103 -3.69 11.09 32.94
C LEU A 103 -3.19 9.68 33.25
N GLY A 104 -1.89 9.45 33.04
CA GLY A 104 -1.25 8.17 33.38
C GLY A 104 -0.94 8.06 34.88
N GLY A 105 -0.73 6.83 35.36
CA GLY A 105 -0.46 6.54 36.76
C GLY A 105 -1.68 6.57 37.68
N ILE A 106 -2.86 6.90 37.16
CA ILE A 106 -4.10 6.88 37.95
C ILE A 106 -4.62 5.45 38.13
N THR A 107 -5.42 5.26 39.19
CA THR A 107 -6.16 4.03 39.46
C THR A 107 -7.66 4.30 39.42
N LEU A 108 -8.38 3.64 38.52
CA LEU A 108 -9.84 3.65 38.48
C LEU A 108 -10.36 2.36 39.11
N THR A 109 -11.06 2.48 40.23
CA THR A 109 -11.66 1.34 40.93
C THR A 109 -13.07 1.12 40.39
N LEU A 110 -13.36 -0.08 39.89
CA LEU A 110 -14.66 -0.47 39.37
C LEU A 110 -15.74 -0.42 40.48
N PRO A 111 -17.02 -0.26 40.10
CA PRO A 111 -18.11 -0.48 41.04
C PRO A 111 -18.12 -1.95 41.51
N PRO A 112 -18.62 -2.23 42.73
CA PRO A 112 -18.82 -3.61 43.18
C PRO A 112 -19.69 -4.38 42.19
N LYS A 113 -19.27 -5.59 41.79
CA LYS A 113 -20.01 -6.42 40.81
C LYS A 113 -21.44 -6.72 41.25
N ALA A 114 -21.66 -6.84 42.57
CA ALA A 114 -22.98 -7.04 43.15
C ALA A 114 -23.96 -5.88 42.91
N ASN A 115 -23.45 -4.68 42.63
CA ASN A 115 -24.26 -3.49 42.40
C ASN A 115 -24.46 -3.18 40.91
N VAL A 116 -23.89 -3.99 40.01
CA VAL A 116 -24.02 -3.84 38.56
C VAL A 116 -24.88 -4.97 38.00
N VAL A 117 -25.78 -4.63 37.09
CA VAL A 117 -26.60 -5.64 36.39
C VAL A 117 -25.69 -6.57 35.59
N VAL A 118 -25.85 -7.88 35.79
CA VAL A 118 -25.13 -8.93 35.07
C VAL A 118 -25.24 -8.72 33.55
N GLY A 119 -24.12 -8.87 32.85
CA GLY A 119 -24.01 -8.68 31.41
C GLY A 119 -23.75 -7.23 30.96
N LYS A 120 -23.74 -6.25 31.87
CA LYS A 120 -23.32 -4.89 31.51
C LYS A 120 -21.82 -4.85 31.22
N SER A 121 -21.45 -4.11 30.18
CA SER A 121 -20.06 -3.84 29.82
C SER A 121 -19.59 -2.49 30.34
N ILE A 122 -18.28 -2.32 30.54
CA ILE A 122 -17.62 -1.04 30.76
C ILE A 122 -16.32 -1.03 29.95
N THR A 123 -16.09 0.02 29.18
CA THR A 123 -14.91 0.10 28.29
C THR A 123 -14.00 1.24 28.70
N PHE A 124 -12.70 0.99 28.80
CA PHE A 124 -11.67 2.00 29.08
C PHE A 124 -10.71 2.15 27.91
N HIS A 125 -10.43 3.40 27.55
CA HIS A 125 -9.43 3.80 26.57
C HIS A 125 -8.33 4.59 27.27
N ASN A 126 -7.09 4.10 27.25
CA ASN A 126 -5.96 4.86 27.79
C ASN A 126 -5.35 5.78 26.72
N ALA A 127 -5.80 7.03 26.72
CA ALA A 127 -5.29 8.08 25.83
C ALA A 127 -4.11 8.85 26.43
N SER A 128 -3.67 8.49 27.64
CA SER A 128 -2.53 9.13 28.31
C SER A 128 -1.19 8.53 27.85
N PRO A 129 -0.07 9.25 28.02
CA PRO A 129 1.26 8.78 27.60
C PRO A 129 1.87 7.71 28.52
N ALA A 130 1.22 7.36 29.64
CA ALA A 130 1.72 6.36 30.59
C ALA A 130 0.63 5.33 30.96
N ALA A 131 1.04 4.24 31.60
CA ALA A 131 0.09 3.20 32.00
C ALA A 131 -0.84 3.68 33.12
N ALA A 132 -2.07 3.19 33.13
CA ALA A 132 -3.03 3.36 34.22
C ALA A 132 -3.46 2.01 34.78
N THR A 133 -4.08 2.01 35.95
CA THR A 133 -4.56 0.80 36.62
C THR A 133 -6.09 0.80 36.69
N ILE A 134 -6.70 -0.26 36.17
CA ILE A 134 -8.11 -0.57 36.45
C ILE A 134 -8.12 -1.57 37.61
N LYS A 135 -8.84 -1.28 38.69
CA LYS A 135 -8.87 -2.09 39.90
C LYS A 135 -10.29 -2.58 40.17
N ALA A 136 -10.49 -3.86 40.42
CA ALA A 136 -11.78 -4.38 40.87
C ALA A 136 -12.06 -4.02 42.35
N ASN A 137 -13.33 -3.90 42.72
CA ASN A 137 -13.69 -3.50 44.07
C ASN A 137 -13.45 -4.65 45.07
N GLY A 138 -12.98 -4.33 46.28
CA GLY A 138 -12.74 -5.34 47.31
C GLY A 138 -11.84 -6.50 46.85
N ALA A 139 -12.30 -7.74 47.05
CA ALA A 139 -11.62 -8.97 46.65
C ALA A 139 -12.06 -9.52 45.28
N GLU A 140 -12.78 -8.72 44.49
CA GLU A 140 -13.26 -9.13 43.17
C GLU A 140 -12.11 -9.27 42.17
N VAL A 141 -12.36 -10.05 41.12
CA VAL A 141 -11.34 -10.46 40.15
C VAL A 141 -11.74 -10.02 38.74
N ILE A 142 -10.80 -9.39 38.05
CA ILE A 142 -10.81 -9.17 36.61
C ILE A 142 -10.15 -10.39 35.97
N SER A 143 -10.91 -11.13 35.15
CA SER A 143 -10.54 -12.44 34.61
C SER A 143 -10.36 -12.41 33.08
N LEU A 144 -9.36 -13.15 32.60
CA LEU A 144 -9.11 -13.41 31.18
C LEU A 144 -8.58 -14.85 31.02
N TYR A 145 -9.26 -15.67 30.21
CA TYR A 145 -8.85 -17.05 29.87
C TYR A 145 -8.43 -17.94 31.06
N GLY A 146 -9.18 -17.88 32.17
CA GLY A 146 -8.91 -18.72 33.35
C GLY A 146 -7.83 -18.20 34.30
N ALA A 147 -7.22 -17.05 34.01
CA ALA A 147 -6.36 -16.31 34.93
C ALA A 147 -7.07 -15.02 35.39
N GLY A 148 -6.82 -14.60 36.63
CA GLY A 148 -7.48 -13.42 37.18
C GLY A 148 -6.61 -12.63 38.16
N SER A 149 -6.84 -11.32 38.20
CA SER A 149 -6.20 -10.42 39.15
C SER A 149 -7.21 -9.37 39.62
N ASN A 150 -7.01 -8.80 40.82
CA ASN A 150 -7.78 -7.65 41.26
C ASN A 150 -7.42 -6.38 40.48
N THR A 151 -6.26 -6.34 39.83
CA THR A 151 -5.79 -5.18 39.06
C THR A 151 -5.44 -5.54 37.62
N LEU A 152 -5.86 -4.71 36.70
CA LEU A 152 -5.48 -4.73 35.29
C LEU A 152 -4.66 -3.47 34.97
N LYS A 153 -3.43 -3.66 34.52
CA LYS A 153 -2.63 -2.57 33.94
C LYS A 153 -3.08 -2.34 32.49
N LEU A 154 -3.43 -1.10 32.17
CA LEU A 154 -3.76 -0.67 30.81
C LEU A 154 -2.66 0.30 30.33
N ASN A 155 -1.80 -0.16 29.42
CA ASN A 155 -0.67 0.66 28.95
C ASN A 155 -1.15 1.84 28.10
N ALA A 156 -0.24 2.77 27.81
CA ALA A 156 -0.53 3.88 26.89
C ALA A 156 -1.06 3.35 25.54
N ALA A 157 -2.08 4.01 25.02
CA ALA A 157 -2.77 3.62 23.78
C ALA A 157 -3.39 2.22 23.78
N GLU A 158 -3.72 1.63 24.93
CA GLU A 158 -4.51 0.39 25.01
C GLU A 158 -5.98 0.67 25.33
N TRP A 159 -6.86 -0.24 24.94
CA TRP A 159 -8.26 -0.26 25.34
C TRP A 159 -8.70 -1.65 25.81
N VAL A 160 -9.74 -1.69 26.65
CA VAL A 160 -10.33 -2.93 27.18
C VAL A 160 -11.84 -2.78 27.38
N GLU A 161 -12.60 -3.83 27.07
CA GLU A 161 -14.01 -4.02 27.42
C GLU A 161 -14.10 -5.07 28.53
N LEU A 162 -14.75 -4.71 29.64
CA LEU A 162 -14.99 -5.57 30.80
C LEU A 162 -16.49 -5.83 30.93
N VAL A 163 -16.90 -7.07 31.19
CA VAL A 163 -18.31 -7.46 31.38
C VAL A 163 -18.51 -8.03 32.78
N PHE A 164 -19.48 -7.48 33.52
CA PHE A 164 -19.81 -7.90 34.87
C PHE A 164 -20.63 -9.18 34.86
N ASN A 165 -20.15 -10.24 35.52
CA ASN A 165 -20.84 -11.52 35.71
C ASN A 165 -20.91 -11.92 37.19
N PRO A 166 -21.75 -12.91 37.56
CA PRO A 166 -21.92 -13.33 38.94
C PRO A 166 -20.63 -13.83 39.60
N ASP A 167 -19.78 -14.51 38.85
CA ASP A 167 -18.54 -15.16 39.28
C ASP A 167 -17.31 -14.25 39.15
N ALA A 168 -17.17 -13.52 38.05
CA ALA A 168 -16.04 -12.62 37.80
C ALA A 168 -16.39 -11.42 36.92
N ILE A 169 -15.45 -10.48 36.79
CA ILE A 169 -15.51 -9.42 35.78
C ILE A 169 -14.64 -9.87 34.61
N TYR A 170 -15.25 -10.20 33.47
CA TYR A 170 -14.53 -10.79 32.34
C TYR A 170 -14.02 -9.74 31.37
N ILE A 171 -12.78 -9.88 30.92
CA ILE A 171 -12.29 -9.16 29.75
C ILE A 171 -12.82 -9.87 28.49
N THR A 172 -13.68 -9.22 27.74
CA THR A 172 -14.28 -9.76 26.50
C THR A 172 -13.57 -9.26 25.25
N LYS A 173 -13.03 -8.05 25.29
CA LYS A 173 -12.24 -7.45 24.20
C LYS A 173 -11.13 -6.58 24.76
N ARG A 174 -10.02 -6.48 24.04
CA ARG A 174 -8.93 -5.53 24.31
C ARG A 174 -8.07 -5.33 23.07
N GLY A 175 -7.34 -4.22 23.00
CA GLY A 175 -6.45 -3.94 21.87
C GLY A 175 -5.63 -2.66 22.07
N LYS A 176 -5.02 -2.19 20.98
CA LYS A 176 -4.38 -0.87 20.91
C LYS A 176 -5.28 0.12 20.15
N ILE A 177 -5.26 1.38 20.57
CA ILE A 177 -5.97 2.53 19.97
C ILE A 177 -5.19 3.07 18.78
N THR A 178 -3.87 2.90 18.77
CA THR A 178 -3.04 3.16 17.60
C THR A 178 -3.30 2.06 16.59
N GLU A 179 -3.69 2.43 15.36
CA GLU A 179 -3.59 1.52 14.22
C GLU A 179 -2.18 0.92 14.25
N VAL A 180 -2.09 -0.40 14.43
CA VAL A 180 -0.86 -1.11 14.10
C VAL A 180 -0.56 -0.75 12.64
N ALA A 181 0.71 -0.53 12.29
CA ALA A 181 1.11 -0.09 10.95
C ALA A 181 0.70 -1.05 9.79
N GLY A 182 -0.03 -2.13 10.10
CA GLY A 182 -0.76 -2.96 9.14
C GLY A 182 -2.10 -3.41 9.73
N ILE A 183 -3.12 -3.46 8.88
CA ILE A 183 -4.41 -4.10 9.13
C ILE A 183 -4.28 -5.56 8.62
N ASP A 184 -4.74 -6.56 9.37
CA ASP A 184 -4.76 -7.99 8.95
C ASP A 184 -5.81 -8.32 7.88
N SER A 185 -6.72 -7.39 7.61
CA SER A 185 -7.51 -7.43 6.38
C SER A 185 -6.59 -7.15 5.20
N PRO A 186 -6.70 -7.82 4.05
CA PRO A 186 -5.91 -7.47 2.88
C PRO A 186 -6.30 -6.05 2.48
N GLY A 187 -5.59 -5.06 3.02
CA GLY A 187 -5.68 -3.68 2.58
C GLY A 187 -5.48 -3.72 1.10
N LEU A 188 -6.42 -3.16 0.33
CA LEU A 188 -6.45 -3.11 -1.13
C LEU A 188 -5.03 -3.22 -1.66
N VAL A 189 -4.58 -4.44 -2.00
CA VAL A 189 -3.20 -4.65 -2.44
C VAL A 189 -3.13 -3.85 -3.72
N PRO A 190 -2.41 -2.72 -3.78
CA PRO A 190 -2.35 -1.95 -5.00
C PRO A 190 -1.84 -2.91 -6.06
N THR A 191 -2.60 -3.15 -7.14
CA THR A 191 -2.13 -3.95 -8.27
C THR A 191 -1.10 -3.12 -9.01
N THR A 192 0.08 -3.01 -8.42
CA THR A 192 1.23 -2.33 -8.98
C THR A 192 2.04 -3.30 -9.81
N VAL A 193 2.82 -2.75 -10.73
CA VAL A 193 3.82 -3.50 -11.48
C VAL A 193 5.14 -2.80 -11.21
N VAL A 194 6.05 -3.48 -10.52
CA VAL A 194 7.38 -2.96 -10.19
C VAL A 194 8.07 -2.33 -11.39
N GLY A 195 8.69 -1.17 -11.18
CA GLY A 195 9.40 -0.44 -12.23
C GLY A 195 8.51 0.23 -13.27
N SER A 196 7.18 0.19 -13.11
CA SER A 196 6.28 1.06 -13.88
C SER A 196 6.54 2.51 -13.53
N ALA A 197 6.68 3.35 -14.55
CA ALA A 197 7.03 4.75 -14.40
C ALA A 197 6.40 5.63 -15.48
N ARG A 198 6.30 6.93 -15.19
CA ARG A 198 5.97 7.98 -16.16
C ARG A 198 7.16 8.89 -16.36
N ASN A 199 7.51 9.14 -17.63
CA ASN A 199 8.60 10.04 -18.02
C ASN A 199 9.95 9.67 -17.35
N LEU A 200 10.23 8.36 -17.22
CA LEU A 200 11.49 7.86 -16.68
C LEU A 200 12.63 8.15 -17.66
N THR A 201 13.60 8.95 -17.26
CA THR A 201 14.71 9.35 -18.14
C THR A 201 16.04 9.38 -17.41
N MET A 202 17.11 9.21 -18.19
CA MET A 202 18.50 9.41 -17.77
C MET A 202 19.29 9.93 -18.97
N SER A 203 20.13 10.95 -18.78
CA SER A 203 20.94 11.53 -19.84
C SER A 203 22.38 11.69 -19.38
N VAL A 204 23.32 11.24 -20.21
CA VAL A 204 24.76 11.38 -20.01
C VAL A 204 25.34 12.01 -21.27
N VAL A 205 25.64 13.30 -21.21
CA VAL A 205 26.12 14.08 -22.38
C VAL A 205 27.63 13.96 -22.61
N SER A 206 28.36 13.57 -21.58
CA SER A 206 29.80 13.29 -21.61
C SER A 206 30.09 12.15 -20.64
N ALA A 207 31.08 11.30 -20.93
CA ALA A 207 31.45 10.20 -20.04
C ALA A 207 31.66 10.72 -18.60
N SER A 208 30.97 10.13 -17.64
CA SER A 208 30.85 10.68 -16.28
C SER A 208 30.70 9.57 -15.24
N ALA A 209 31.25 9.79 -14.05
CA ALA A 209 31.01 8.92 -12.90
C ALA A 209 29.62 9.15 -12.31
N SER A 210 28.99 10.29 -12.61
CA SER A 210 27.70 10.70 -12.07
C SER A 210 26.62 10.77 -13.14
N ALA A 211 25.40 10.40 -12.75
CA ALA A 211 24.20 10.56 -13.55
C ALA A 211 22.99 10.87 -12.66
N THR A 212 21.93 11.38 -13.27
CA THR A 212 20.65 11.63 -12.59
C THR A 212 19.56 10.86 -13.33
N ILE A 213 18.70 10.19 -12.55
CA ILE A 213 17.49 9.53 -13.06
C ILE A 213 16.28 10.30 -12.53
N THR A 214 15.37 10.64 -13.44
CA THR A 214 14.13 11.34 -13.12
C THR A 214 12.91 10.58 -13.60
N ALA A 215 11.80 10.65 -12.87
CA ALA A 215 10.48 10.18 -13.29
C ALA A 215 9.39 10.98 -12.56
N ASP A 216 8.27 11.24 -13.22
CA ASP A 216 7.13 11.93 -12.59
C ASP A 216 6.44 11.02 -11.57
N GLU A 217 6.31 9.75 -11.91
CA GLU A 217 5.84 8.68 -11.04
C GLU A 217 6.72 7.45 -11.25
N LEU A 218 7.05 6.74 -10.17
CA LEU A 218 7.78 5.47 -10.19
C LEU A 218 7.21 4.52 -9.15
N VAL A 219 7.00 3.26 -9.53
CA VAL A 219 6.58 2.18 -8.63
C VAL A 219 7.78 1.36 -8.19
N VAL A 220 7.93 1.17 -6.87
CA VAL A 220 8.89 0.25 -6.24
C VAL A 220 8.16 -0.77 -5.38
N GLU A 221 8.67 -2.00 -5.29
CA GLU A 221 8.02 -3.07 -4.52
C GLU A 221 9.01 -3.74 -3.56
N THR A 222 8.50 -4.31 -2.45
CA THR A 222 9.34 -5.10 -1.50
C THR A 222 9.85 -6.42 -2.06
N GLY A 223 9.34 -6.81 -3.22
CA GLY A 223 9.61 -8.05 -3.94
C GLY A 223 8.61 -8.16 -5.10
N LEU A 224 8.81 -9.10 -6.02
CA LEU A 224 7.87 -9.30 -7.13
C LEU A 224 6.47 -9.68 -6.60
N GLY A 225 5.46 -8.86 -6.90
CA GLY A 225 4.10 -9.06 -6.38
C GLY A 225 3.96 -8.78 -4.89
N GLY A 226 4.98 -8.12 -4.30
CA GLY A 226 4.98 -7.67 -2.91
C GLY A 226 4.24 -6.34 -2.73
N MET A 227 4.47 -5.69 -1.60
CA MET A 227 3.85 -4.39 -1.32
C MET A 227 4.48 -3.32 -2.21
N GLY A 228 3.65 -2.65 -3.01
CA GLY A 228 4.05 -1.57 -3.89
C GLY A 228 3.90 -0.18 -3.28
N TYR A 229 4.87 0.67 -3.59
CA TYR A 229 4.91 2.09 -3.22
C TYR A 229 5.06 2.93 -4.49
N ARG A 230 4.21 3.95 -4.62
CA ARG A 230 4.26 4.91 -5.72
C ARG A 230 5.00 6.17 -5.26
N LEU A 231 6.15 6.42 -5.87
CA LEU A 231 6.99 7.58 -5.62
C LEU A 231 6.64 8.66 -6.64
N GLY A 232 6.24 9.85 -6.18
CA GLY A 232 6.02 11.02 -7.03
C GLY A 232 7.26 11.90 -7.11
N GLY A 233 7.52 12.50 -8.28
CA GLY A 233 8.64 13.44 -8.48
C GLY A 233 10.00 12.83 -8.19
N PHE A 234 10.24 11.61 -8.66
CA PHE A 234 11.51 10.92 -8.46
C PHE A 234 12.62 11.67 -9.19
N ASN A 235 13.63 12.14 -8.46
CA ASN A 235 14.80 12.83 -8.99
C ASN A 235 15.99 12.51 -8.09
N LYS A 236 16.85 11.60 -8.54
CA LYS A 236 17.96 11.08 -7.73
C LYS A 236 19.23 10.97 -8.55
N ALA A 237 20.34 11.35 -7.93
CA ALA A 237 21.67 11.20 -8.49
C ALA A 237 22.30 9.88 -8.04
N ILE A 238 23.18 9.34 -8.89
CA ILE A 238 24.06 8.21 -8.60
C ILE A 238 25.50 8.57 -8.98
N ASN A 239 26.47 8.10 -8.20
CA ASN A 239 27.90 8.28 -8.44
C ASN A 239 28.64 6.93 -8.33
N LEU A 240 29.20 6.47 -9.46
CA LEU A 240 29.93 5.20 -9.58
C LEU A 240 31.22 5.13 -8.75
N ALA A 241 31.73 6.26 -8.26
CA ALA A 241 32.89 6.30 -7.36
C ALA A 241 32.51 6.10 -5.88
N ALA A 242 31.22 6.14 -5.54
CA ALA A 242 30.72 5.93 -4.20
C ALA A 242 30.21 4.49 -4.00
N VAL A 243 30.17 4.04 -2.74
CA VAL A 243 29.57 2.76 -2.33
C VAL A 243 28.44 3.02 -1.35
N GLY A 244 27.32 2.30 -1.50
CA GLY A 244 26.10 2.45 -0.71
C GLY A 244 25.07 3.35 -1.37
N ILE A 245 24.32 4.11 -0.55
CA ILE A 245 23.22 4.98 -1.01
C ILE A 245 23.74 5.97 -2.06
N GLY A 246 23.14 5.96 -3.26
CA GLY A 246 23.55 6.82 -4.36
C GLY A 246 24.86 6.41 -5.05
N GLY A 247 25.35 5.19 -4.82
CA GLY A 247 26.56 4.65 -5.44
C GLY A 247 26.40 3.18 -5.84
N MET A 248 27.52 2.47 -5.99
CA MET A 248 27.55 1.03 -6.17
C MET A 248 27.16 0.31 -4.88
N ASP A 249 26.49 -0.83 -4.97
CA ASP A 249 26.07 -1.63 -3.82
C ASP A 249 27.26 -2.24 -3.09
N THR A 250 28.27 -2.63 -3.85
CA THR A 250 29.58 -3.07 -3.36
C THR A 250 30.66 -2.82 -4.40
N GLY A 251 31.91 -2.76 -3.96
CA GLY A 251 33.07 -2.68 -4.84
C GLY A 251 33.11 -1.43 -5.73
N ALA A 252 33.95 -1.49 -6.76
CA ALA A 252 34.08 -0.44 -7.77
C ALA A 252 33.21 -0.76 -9.00
N ALA A 253 32.73 0.27 -9.68
CA ALA A 253 32.02 0.10 -10.94
C ALA A 253 32.88 -0.60 -12.00
N PRO A 254 32.31 -1.47 -12.85
CA PRO A 254 33.05 -2.25 -13.83
C PRO A 254 33.79 -1.34 -14.81
N ALA A 255 35.08 -1.63 -15.04
CA ALA A 255 35.92 -0.88 -15.97
C ALA A 255 35.36 -0.93 -17.39
N ASN A 256 34.86 -2.09 -17.83
CA ASN A 256 34.08 -2.25 -19.06
C ASN A 256 32.95 -3.23 -18.75
N GLY A 257 31.70 -2.82 -18.93
CA GLY A 257 30.57 -3.66 -18.57
C GLY A 257 29.28 -2.88 -18.50
N PHE A 258 28.41 -3.28 -17.57
CA PHE A 258 27.09 -2.68 -17.39
C PHE A 258 26.77 -2.58 -15.90
N VAL A 259 26.13 -1.48 -15.52
CA VAL A 259 25.60 -1.27 -14.18
C VAL A 259 24.09 -1.27 -14.26
N ALA A 260 23.44 -2.17 -13.51
CA ALA A 260 22.02 -2.08 -13.23
C ALA A 260 21.80 -1.07 -12.12
N ILE A 261 20.88 -0.14 -12.32
CA ILE A 261 20.57 0.91 -11.38
C ILE A 261 19.16 0.67 -10.86
N TYR A 262 19.04 0.57 -9.54
CA TYR A 262 17.79 0.37 -8.83
C TYR A 262 17.38 1.66 -8.11
N ALA A 263 16.12 2.05 -8.25
CA ALA A 263 15.51 2.92 -7.25
C ALA A 263 15.27 2.10 -5.98
N ILE A 264 15.65 2.65 -4.84
CA ILE A 264 15.44 2.02 -3.52
C ILE A 264 14.59 2.96 -2.66
N TYR A 265 13.72 2.37 -1.84
CA TYR A 265 12.82 3.10 -0.96
C TYR A 265 12.78 2.50 0.45
N ASN A 266 12.77 3.40 1.44
CA ASN A 266 12.59 3.08 2.85
C ASN A 266 11.14 3.42 3.26
N PRO A 267 10.25 2.42 3.40
CA PRO A 267 8.84 2.66 3.74
C PRO A 267 8.61 3.27 5.12
N LEU A 268 9.57 3.12 6.04
CA LEU A 268 9.46 3.65 7.41
C LEU A 268 9.72 5.15 7.47
N THR A 269 10.59 5.66 6.59
CA THR A 269 11.02 7.07 6.61
C THR A 269 10.55 7.87 5.41
N GLY A 270 10.05 7.21 4.36
CA GLY A 270 9.67 7.86 3.10
C GLY A 270 10.84 8.25 2.21
N VAL A 271 12.07 7.85 2.56
CA VAL A 271 13.28 8.24 1.81
C VAL A 271 13.47 7.32 0.59
N SER A 272 13.75 7.93 -0.56
CA SER A 272 14.15 7.24 -1.80
C SER A 272 15.56 7.63 -2.25
N ALA A 273 16.25 6.69 -2.89
CA ALA A 273 17.60 6.85 -3.44
C ALA A 273 17.84 5.91 -4.65
N LEU A 274 19.07 5.90 -5.16
CA LEU A 274 19.53 4.95 -6.18
C LEU A 274 20.58 4.00 -5.58
N LEU A 275 20.70 2.81 -6.18
CA LEU A 275 21.74 1.83 -5.88
C LEU A 275 22.17 1.13 -7.18
N GLY A 276 23.45 1.16 -7.50
CA GLY A 276 24.04 0.50 -8.67
C GLY A 276 24.56 -0.89 -8.33
N THR A 277 24.52 -1.83 -9.26
CA THR A 277 25.17 -3.14 -9.12
C THR A 277 25.75 -3.59 -10.46
N ASP A 278 26.90 -4.27 -10.42
CA ASP A 278 27.55 -4.78 -11.63
C ASP A 278 26.74 -5.96 -12.21
N VAL A 279 26.38 -5.85 -13.49
CA VAL A 279 25.65 -6.87 -14.25
C VAL A 279 26.33 -7.20 -15.57
N ALA A 280 27.67 -7.07 -15.63
CA ALA A 280 28.43 -7.37 -16.84
C ALA A 280 28.25 -8.82 -17.34
N SER A 281 28.01 -9.77 -16.42
CA SER A 281 27.89 -11.21 -16.71
C SER A 281 26.58 -11.85 -16.22
N THR A 282 25.67 -11.06 -15.65
CA THR A 282 24.40 -11.52 -15.07
C THR A 282 23.23 -10.69 -15.58
N THR A 283 22.04 -11.28 -15.55
CA THR A 283 20.80 -10.57 -15.90
C THR A 283 20.32 -9.78 -14.70
N ALA A 284 20.08 -8.48 -14.87
CA ALA A 284 19.47 -7.63 -13.85
C ALA A 284 18.04 -8.10 -13.56
N SER A 285 17.69 -8.26 -12.28
CA SER A 285 16.33 -8.56 -11.83
C SER A 285 15.48 -7.29 -11.76
N GLU A 286 14.14 -7.39 -11.82
CA GLU A 286 13.25 -6.21 -11.72
C GLU A 286 13.20 -5.58 -10.32
N VAL A 287 13.53 -6.36 -9.28
CA VAL A 287 13.82 -5.89 -7.92
C VAL A 287 15.28 -6.18 -7.58
N TYR A 288 15.88 -5.40 -6.70
CA TYR A 288 17.24 -5.66 -6.22
C TYR A 288 17.25 -6.94 -5.36
N THR A 289 18.08 -7.90 -5.74
CA THR A 289 18.23 -9.21 -5.06
C THR A 289 19.59 -9.40 -4.41
N GLY A 290 20.47 -8.40 -4.50
CA GLY A 290 21.80 -8.45 -3.88
C GLY A 290 21.74 -8.35 -2.34
N GLY A 291 22.84 -8.73 -1.69
CA GLY A 291 22.95 -8.74 -0.23
C GLY A 291 23.31 -7.40 0.40
N ASN A 292 23.51 -6.33 -0.39
CA ASN A 292 24.09 -5.06 0.06
C ASN A 292 23.06 -3.91 0.07
N MET A 293 21.78 -4.21 0.24
CA MET A 293 20.75 -3.18 0.35
C MET A 293 21.01 -2.31 1.61
N PRO A 294 21.08 -0.96 1.49
CA PRO A 294 21.30 -0.10 2.64
C PRO A 294 20.21 -0.25 3.72
N GLY A 295 20.59 -0.13 4.99
CA GLY A 295 19.69 -0.35 6.12
C GLY A 295 18.40 0.48 6.06
N GLY A 296 17.26 -0.16 6.28
CA GLY A 296 15.93 0.45 6.27
C GLY A 296 15.29 0.59 4.89
N PHE A 297 16.06 0.47 3.80
CA PHE A 297 15.49 0.31 2.46
C PHE A 297 15.01 -1.13 2.32
N THR A 298 13.77 -1.31 1.88
CA THR A 298 13.15 -2.64 1.74
C THR A 298 12.34 -2.81 0.47
N ALA A 299 12.14 -1.74 -0.31
CA ALA A 299 11.50 -1.78 -1.62
C ALA A 299 12.44 -1.27 -2.70
N SER A 300 12.35 -1.84 -3.90
CA SER A 300 13.18 -1.44 -5.03
C SER A 300 12.51 -1.64 -6.38
N ALA A 301 13.08 -1.02 -7.42
CA ALA A 301 12.75 -1.29 -8.82
C ALA A 301 13.96 -1.03 -9.72
N LEU A 302 14.16 -1.89 -10.73
CA LEU A 302 15.12 -1.65 -11.79
C LEU A 302 14.66 -0.43 -12.63
N VAL A 303 15.51 0.59 -12.70
CA VAL A 303 15.21 1.83 -13.45
C VAL A 303 16.15 2.04 -14.63
N SER A 304 17.33 1.42 -14.64
CA SER A 304 18.25 1.50 -15.76
C SER A 304 19.21 0.32 -15.80
N VAL A 305 19.69 -0.03 -16.99
CA VAL A 305 20.92 -0.82 -17.17
C VAL A 305 21.80 -0.05 -18.13
N TRP A 306 22.94 0.44 -17.68
CA TRP A 306 23.77 1.40 -18.42
C TRP A 306 25.19 0.90 -18.63
N ARG A 307 25.75 1.15 -19.83
CA ARG A 307 27.11 0.73 -20.20
C ARG A 307 28.18 1.55 -19.48
N THR A 308 29.23 0.90 -19.02
CA THR A 308 30.44 1.56 -18.50
C THR A 308 31.67 1.33 -19.37
N LYS A 309 32.55 2.34 -19.41
CA LYS A 309 33.92 2.26 -19.94
C LYS A 309 34.83 3.13 -19.07
N ASN A 310 36.00 2.61 -18.71
CA ASN A 310 36.87 3.18 -17.67
C ASN A 310 36.11 3.50 -16.36
N SER A 311 35.15 2.64 -15.99
CA SER A 311 34.28 2.82 -14.81
C SER A 311 33.42 4.11 -14.83
N LEU A 312 33.20 4.69 -16.00
CA LEU A 312 32.32 5.84 -16.21
C LEU A 312 31.09 5.43 -17.01
N PHE A 313 29.93 6.01 -16.69
CA PHE A 313 28.76 5.95 -17.55
C PHE A 313 29.11 6.49 -18.93
N GLN A 314 28.73 5.77 -19.98
CA GLN A 314 28.97 6.20 -21.36
C GLN A 314 27.91 7.19 -21.84
N ILE A 315 28.26 7.95 -22.88
CA ILE A 315 27.37 8.93 -23.50
C ILE A 315 26.12 8.23 -24.03
N GLY A 316 24.95 8.76 -23.69
CA GLY A 316 23.68 8.22 -24.13
C GLY A 316 22.48 8.91 -23.49
N PHE A 317 21.31 8.51 -23.96
CA PHE A 317 20.02 8.98 -23.47
C PHE A 317 19.09 7.78 -23.29
N MET A 318 18.33 7.78 -22.21
CA MET A 318 17.31 6.78 -21.92
C MET A 318 15.94 7.42 -21.79
N ASP A 319 14.96 6.80 -22.45
CA ASP A 319 13.53 7.06 -22.28
C ASP A 319 12.83 5.73 -21.95
N GLY A 320 12.24 5.68 -20.76
CA GLY A 320 11.67 4.46 -20.19
C GLY A 320 12.73 3.36 -20.05
N ARG A 321 12.61 2.33 -20.90
CA ARG A 321 13.50 1.14 -20.91
C ARG A 321 14.40 1.09 -22.15
N GLU A 322 14.42 2.14 -22.95
CA GLU A 322 15.20 2.23 -24.19
C GLU A 322 16.40 3.15 -23.98
N VAL A 323 17.59 2.64 -24.26
CA VAL A 323 18.86 3.38 -24.17
C VAL A 323 19.39 3.58 -25.58
N SER A 324 19.61 4.84 -25.95
CA SER A 324 20.28 5.24 -27.18
C SER A 324 21.68 5.77 -26.88
N PHE A 325 22.66 5.39 -27.69
CA PHE A 325 24.06 5.79 -27.54
C PHE A 325 24.72 6.00 -28.91
N VAL A 326 25.95 6.53 -28.89
CA VAL A 326 26.73 6.77 -30.11
C VAL A 326 26.95 5.47 -30.86
N ASN A 327 26.77 5.47 -32.19
CA ASN A 327 26.93 4.28 -33.04
C ASN A 327 28.24 3.53 -32.77
N GLU A 328 28.15 2.24 -32.50
CA GLU A 328 29.29 1.34 -32.26
C GLU A 328 29.33 0.26 -33.35
N LYS A 329 30.43 0.22 -34.12
CA LYS A 329 30.65 -0.83 -35.14
C LYS A 329 30.94 -2.15 -34.43
N VAL A 330 30.04 -3.13 -34.59
CA VAL A 330 30.14 -4.45 -33.93
C VAL A 330 30.63 -5.54 -34.87
N ALA A 331 30.47 -5.35 -36.18
CA ALA A 331 30.92 -6.29 -37.18
C ALA A 331 31.23 -5.60 -38.49
N ALA A 332 32.23 -6.13 -39.20
CA ALA A 332 32.49 -5.82 -40.60
C ALA A 332 33.03 -7.07 -41.30
N THR A 333 32.79 -7.18 -42.59
CA THR A 333 33.36 -8.20 -43.46
C THR A 333 33.60 -7.63 -44.85
N THR A 334 34.54 -8.21 -45.58
CA THR A 334 34.81 -7.94 -46.99
C THR A 334 34.48 -9.16 -47.87
N VAL A 335 34.06 -10.27 -47.26
CA VAL A 335 33.79 -11.56 -47.93
C VAL A 335 32.38 -12.03 -47.56
N PRO A 336 31.59 -12.56 -48.52
CA PRO A 336 30.27 -13.08 -48.24
C PRO A 336 30.24 -14.08 -47.10
N ILE A 337 29.29 -13.90 -46.19
CA ILE A 337 29.03 -14.82 -45.09
C ILE A 337 27.62 -15.39 -45.17
N ALA A 338 27.52 -16.70 -44.94
CA ALA A 338 26.25 -17.32 -44.58
C ALA A 338 25.77 -16.81 -43.22
N VAL A 339 24.53 -17.14 -42.84
CA VAL A 339 23.96 -16.76 -41.55
C VAL A 339 24.87 -17.22 -40.42
N LYS A 340 25.42 -16.25 -39.68
CA LYS A 340 26.42 -16.46 -38.62
C LYS A 340 25.97 -15.74 -37.36
N SER A 341 26.25 -16.33 -36.19
CA SER A 341 26.05 -15.66 -34.91
C SER A 341 27.00 -14.47 -34.77
N LEU A 342 26.51 -13.44 -34.09
CA LEU A 342 27.26 -12.24 -33.74
C LEU A 342 27.00 -11.90 -32.28
N SER A 343 28.07 -11.91 -31.48
CA SER A 343 28.01 -11.44 -30.10
C SER A 343 28.02 -9.92 -30.06
N LEU A 344 27.14 -9.36 -29.24
CA LEU A 344 26.99 -7.94 -28.96
C LEU A 344 27.38 -7.60 -27.51
N ALA A 345 28.04 -8.52 -26.80
CA ALA A 345 28.31 -8.38 -25.35
C ALA A 345 29.13 -7.14 -24.98
N SER A 346 29.87 -6.57 -25.93
CA SER A 346 30.64 -5.34 -25.73
C SER A 346 29.79 -4.06 -25.74
N VAL A 347 28.55 -4.10 -26.26
CA VAL A 347 27.71 -2.92 -26.50
C VAL A 347 26.30 -3.02 -25.91
N ILE A 348 25.80 -4.21 -25.56
CA ILE A 348 24.49 -4.39 -24.91
C ILE A 348 24.56 -5.28 -23.65
N PRO A 349 23.72 -5.06 -22.63
CA PRO A 349 23.70 -5.89 -21.42
C PRO A 349 23.03 -7.25 -21.63
N PRO A 350 23.27 -8.25 -20.75
CA PRO A 350 22.59 -9.54 -20.77
C PRO A 350 21.05 -9.47 -20.74
N SER A 351 20.47 -8.44 -20.09
CA SER A 351 19.02 -8.24 -19.99
C SER A 351 18.34 -7.77 -21.28
N THR A 352 19.08 -7.47 -22.34
CA THR A 352 18.55 -6.88 -23.57
C THR A 352 17.42 -7.71 -24.20
N LYS A 353 16.32 -7.04 -24.56
CA LYS A 353 15.15 -7.60 -25.25
C LYS A 353 15.11 -7.27 -26.74
N SER A 354 15.63 -6.11 -27.11
CA SER A 354 15.78 -5.74 -28.52
C SER A 354 16.90 -4.73 -28.74
N VAL A 355 17.37 -4.68 -29.99
CA VAL A 355 18.42 -3.77 -30.44
C VAL A 355 17.99 -2.95 -31.65
N THR A 356 18.56 -1.77 -31.76
CA THR A 356 18.40 -0.83 -32.87
C THR A 356 19.78 -0.42 -33.35
N GLY A 357 19.91 -0.18 -34.66
CA GLY A 357 21.20 0.12 -35.25
C GLY A 357 21.13 0.45 -36.73
N TRP A 358 22.29 0.32 -37.37
CA TRP A 358 22.50 0.70 -38.76
C TRP A 358 23.25 -0.39 -39.52
N LEU A 359 22.74 -0.74 -40.69
CA LEU A 359 23.39 -1.64 -41.64
C LEU A 359 23.98 -0.83 -42.79
N ALA A 360 25.15 -1.24 -43.25
CA ALA A 360 25.76 -0.72 -44.46
C ALA A 360 26.34 -1.86 -45.30
N ILE A 361 26.12 -1.82 -46.61
CA ILE A 361 26.81 -2.70 -47.54
C ILE A 361 27.24 -1.92 -48.80
N ALA A 362 28.52 -2.06 -49.15
CA ALA A 362 29.13 -1.38 -50.28
C ALA A 362 29.35 -2.35 -51.45
N GLY A 363 28.33 -2.51 -52.31
CA GLY A 363 28.40 -3.33 -53.51
C GLY A 363 29.26 -2.70 -54.62
N VAL A 364 29.73 -3.55 -55.55
CA VAL A 364 30.43 -3.14 -56.78
C VAL A 364 29.94 -3.97 -57.99
N ASN A 365 30.32 -3.57 -59.21
CA ASN A 365 30.23 -4.37 -60.43
C ASN A 365 28.84 -4.85 -60.86
N THR A 366 27.83 -3.97 -60.83
CA THR A 366 26.43 -4.30 -61.21
C THR A 366 25.76 -5.42 -60.42
N VAL A 367 26.31 -5.80 -59.26
CA VAL A 367 25.76 -6.88 -58.43
C VAL A 367 24.81 -6.33 -57.37
N ASN A 368 23.70 -7.05 -57.15
CA ASN A 368 22.89 -6.96 -55.94
C ASN A 368 23.69 -7.41 -54.71
N ALA A 369 23.92 -6.48 -53.79
CA ALA A 369 24.50 -6.76 -52.49
C ALA A 369 23.44 -6.53 -51.41
N SER A 370 23.38 -7.44 -50.44
CA SER A 370 22.50 -7.33 -49.30
C SER A 370 23.20 -7.67 -48.00
N ILE A 371 22.79 -7.00 -46.93
CA ILE A 371 23.17 -7.31 -45.57
C ILE A 371 21.90 -7.50 -44.75
N THR A 372 21.88 -8.57 -43.98
CA THR A 372 20.69 -9.03 -43.27
C THR A 372 21.05 -9.28 -41.82
N VAL A 373 20.16 -8.89 -40.92
CA VAL A 373 20.19 -9.26 -39.50
C VAL A 373 18.93 -9.99 -39.10
N SER A 374 19.05 -10.89 -38.14
CA SER A 374 17.94 -11.68 -37.62
C SER A 374 18.16 -12.04 -36.14
N SER A 375 17.07 -12.44 -35.48
CA SER A 375 17.07 -12.85 -34.07
C SER A 375 17.59 -14.30 -33.89
N SER A 376 17.60 -15.10 -34.97
CA SER A 376 17.99 -16.51 -34.95
C SER A 376 18.61 -16.96 -36.29
N VAL A 377 19.25 -18.14 -36.28
CA VAL A 377 19.72 -18.81 -37.52
C VAL A 377 18.60 -19.07 -38.52
N SER A 378 17.38 -19.28 -38.04
CA SER A 378 16.17 -19.51 -38.85
C SER A 378 15.54 -18.22 -39.36
N SER A 379 16.25 -17.09 -39.26
CA SER A 379 15.83 -15.77 -39.76
C SER A 379 14.56 -15.19 -39.10
N ILE A 380 14.31 -15.49 -37.82
CA ILE A 380 13.21 -14.85 -37.07
C ILE A 380 13.44 -13.34 -37.00
N GLY A 381 12.42 -12.56 -37.37
CA GLY A 381 12.45 -11.09 -37.31
C GLY A 381 13.47 -10.46 -38.25
N VAL A 382 13.69 -11.07 -39.42
CA VAL A 382 14.65 -10.62 -40.43
C VAL A 382 14.46 -9.14 -40.79
N GLN A 383 15.56 -8.40 -40.84
CA GLN A 383 15.61 -7.03 -41.35
C GLN A 383 16.81 -6.92 -42.29
N GLN A 384 16.63 -6.26 -43.43
CA GLN A 384 17.61 -6.27 -44.52
C GLN A 384 17.78 -4.89 -45.11
N VAL A 385 19.01 -4.59 -45.51
CA VAL A 385 19.36 -3.51 -46.43
C VAL A 385 19.98 -4.15 -47.67
N ALA A 386 19.50 -3.75 -48.85
CA ALA A 386 19.99 -4.26 -50.11
C ALA A 386 20.00 -3.16 -51.16
N GLY A 387 20.88 -3.30 -52.15
CA GLY A 387 20.87 -2.45 -53.32
C GLY A 387 21.82 -2.94 -54.40
N ASN A 388 21.74 -2.31 -55.55
CA ASN A 388 22.45 -2.69 -56.76
C ASN A 388 23.43 -1.60 -57.19
N SER A 389 24.61 -2.01 -57.65
CA SER A 389 25.51 -1.08 -58.35
C SER A 389 25.02 -0.86 -59.79
N MET A 390 25.20 0.35 -60.33
CA MET A 390 24.68 0.70 -61.67
C MET A 390 25.73 0.60 -62.79
N ALA A 391 27.02 0.40 -62.46
CA ALA A 391 28.12 0.28 -63.43
C ALA A 391 29.34 -0.48 -62.85
N GLU A 392 30.21 -0.97 -63.73
CA GLU A 392 31.35 -1.87 -63.43
C GLU A 392 32.51 -1.22 -62.64
N THR A 393 32.43 0.09 -62.37
CA THR A 393 33.45 0.84 -61.63
C THR A 393 32.88 1.73 -60.52
N ILE A 394 31.55 1.76 -60.37
CA ILE A 394 30.86 2.63 -59.41
C ILE A 394 30.46 1.81 -58.17
N GLN A 395 30.92 2.26 -57.01
CA GLN A 395 30.51 1.73 -55.71
C GLN A 395 29.09 2.22 -55.37
N ASN A 396 28.19 1.29 -55.06
CA ASN A 396 26.91 1.62 -54.42
C ASN A 396 27.03 1.32 -52.92
N ILE A 397 26.77 2.33 -52.07
CA ILE A 397 26.66 2.13 -50.62
C ILE A 397 25.18 2.13 -50.27
N SER A 398 24.64 0.95 -49.99
CA SER A 398 23.29 0.78 -49.50
C SER A 398 23.32 0.79 -47.98
N THR A 399 22.57 1.71 -47.38
CA THR A 399 22.53 1.89 -45.93
C THR A 399 21.10 2.00 -45.43
N GLY A 400 20.85 1.52 -44.22
CA GLY A 400 19.54 1.69 -43.60
C GLY A 400 19.55 1.32 -42.12
N SER A 401 18.64 1.94 -41.39
CA SER A 401 18.40 1.61 -39.99
C SER A 401 17.63 0.30 -39.88
N PHE A 402 17.94 -0.46 -38.83
CA PHE A 402 17.08 -1.53 -38.34
C PHE A 402 16.68 -1.20 -36.91
N SER A 403 15.48 -1.60 -36.49
CA SER A 403 14.96 -1.24 -35.18
C SER A 403 14.19 -2.38 -34.55
N ASN A 404 14.20 -2.44 -33.21
CA ASN A 404 13.43 -3.40 -32.44
C ASN A 404 13.68 -4.88 -32.85
N LEU A 405 14.89 -5.20 -33.32
CA LEU A 405 15.29 -6.58 -33.60
C LEU A 405 15.40 -7.33 -32.28
N LYS A 406 14.64 -8.41 -32.11
CA LYS A 406 14.55 -9.11 -30.83
C LYS A 406 15.84 -9.86 -30.51
N VAL A 407 16.28 -9.75 -29.26
CA VAL A 407 17.39 -10.52 -28.73
C VAL A 407 16.80 -11.67 -27.92
N ILE A 408 16.76 -12.86 -28.54
CA ILE A 408 16.16 -14.06 -27.93
C ILE A 408 17.21 -15.00 -27.31
N ILE A 409 18.48 -14.78 -27.66
CA ILE A 409 19.65 -15.39 -27.01
C ILE A 409 20.43 -14.23 -26.39
N PRO A 410 20.77 -14.26 -25.10
CA PRO A 410 21.46 -13.15 -24.44
C PRO A 410 22.67 -12.64 -25.26
N GLN A 411 22.67 -11.34 -25.50
CA GLN A 411 23.73 -10.62 -26.21
C GLN A 411 24.08 -11.16 -27.61
N THR A 412 23.18 -11.89 -28.28
CA THR A 412 23.48 -12.52 -29.58
C THR A 412 22.41 -12.20 -30.61
N ILE A 413 22.85 -11.79 -31.80
CA ILE A 413 22.03 -11.73 -33.02
C ILE A 413 22.67 -12.60 -34.09
N PHE A 414 22.02 -12.70 -35.24
CA PHE A 414 22.54 -13.38 -36.42
C PHE A 414 22.60 -12.41 -37.59
N TRP A 415 23.58 -12.60 -38.46
CA TRP A 415 23.73 -11.78 -39.65
C TRP A 415 24.27 -12.58 -40.82
N SER A 416 23.97 -12.10 -42.02
CA SER A 416 24.50 -12.63 -43.27
C SER A 416 24.70 -11.51 -44.27
N THR A 417 25.45 -11.81 -45.32
CA THR A 417 25.55 -10.95 -46.49
C THR A 417 25.24 -11.77 -47.74
N GLY A 418 24.32 -11.30 -48.57
CA GLY A 418 24.00 -11.93 -49.85
C GLY A 418 24.70 -11.22 -51.01
N LEU A 419 25.32 -12.00 -51.89
CA LEU A 419 25.79 -11.57 -53.21
C LEU A 419 25.19 -12.50 -54.28
N GLN A 420 24.69 -11.91 -55.36
CA GLN A 420 24.25 -12.69 -56.53
C GLN A 420 25.46 -13.16 -57.38
N SER A 421 26.56 -12.41 -57.40
CA SER A 421 27.86 -12.74 -58.01
C SER A 421 28.96 -11.74 -57.52
N GLY A 422 30.24 -11.89 -57.88
CA GLY A 422 31.27 -10.86 -57.65
C GLY A 422 31.74 -10.66 -56.19
N THR A 423 32.19 -9.45 -55.86
CA THR A 423 32.71 -9.04 -54.52
C THR A 423 31.99 -7.80 -54.00
N TYR A 424 32.09 -7.48 -52.70
CA TYR A 424 31.71 -6.19 -52.13
C TYR A 424 32.88 -5.63 -51.30
N LYS A 425 32.92 -4.31 -51.07
CA LYS A 425 34.02 -3.65 -50.36
C LYS A 425 33.93 -3.77 -48.85
N GLU A 426 32.74 -3.57 -48.28
CA GLU A 426 32.48 -3.74 -46.85
C GLU A 426 30.99 -4.02 -46.63
N GLY A 427 30.66 -5.00 -45.80
CA GLY A 427 29.37 -5.11 -45.12
C GLY A 427 29.59 -4.91 -43.64
N SER A 428 28.90 -3.94 -43.01
CA SER A 428 29.09 -3.61 -41.59
C SER A 428 27.79 -3.39 -40.83
N ILE A 429 27.85 -3.69 -39.54
CA ILE A 429 26.75 -3.55 -38.58
C ILE A 429 27.20 -2.62 -37.47
N ASN A 430 26.37 -1.62 -37.18
CA ASN A 430 26.54 -0.72 -36.05
C ASN A 430 25.31 -0.81 -35.14
N ILE A 431 25.52 -0.75 -33.82
CA ILE A 431 24.44 -0.68 -32.83
C ILE A 431 24.39 0.74 -32.27
N SER A 432 23.18 1.30 -32.16
CA SER A 432 22.93 2.63 -31.60
C SER A 432 22.01 2.62 -30.40
N GLY A 433 21.40 1.49 -30.06
CA GLY A 433 20.52 1.42 -28.91
C GLY A 433 20.07 0.01 -28.55
N TYR A 434 19.56 -0.13 -27.34
CA TYR A 434 18.93 -1.35 -26.84
C TYR A 434 17.72 -1.03 -25.95
N ARG A 435 16.82 -2.00 -25.84
CA ARG A 435 15.76 -2.04 -24.85
C ARG A 435 15.99 -3.23 -23.91
N PHE A 436 15.85 -3.03 -22.60
CA PHE A 436 16.02 -4.08 -21.58
C PHE A 436 14.71 -4.49 -20.88
#